data_AF-A0A0M2PDQ2-F1
#
_entry.id   AF-A0A0M2PDQ2-F1
#
_cell.length_a   1.000
_cell.length_b   1.000
_cell.length_c   1.000
_cell.angle_alpha   90.00
_cell.angle_beta   90.00
_cell.angle_gamma   90.00
#
_symmetry.space_group_name_H-M   'P 1'
#
loop_
_entity.id
_entity.type
_entity.pdbx_description
1 polymer ?
#
loop_
_entity_poly.entity_id
_entity_poly.type
_entity_poly.pdbx_seq_one_letter_code
_entity_poly.pdbx_strand_id
1 'polypeptide(L)' 'MKQFVFLIDTGTETREHKINAAGMTDAVKRIKDMKKDFMKGDTSHLKIKFKGVIYENAY' A
#
# COMPACT_ATOMS: atom_id res chain seq x y z
N MET A 1 7.68 -14.70 -5.95
CA MET A 1 6.94 -14.07 -4.82
C MET A 1 6.04 -12.96 -5.38
N LYS A 2 4.95 -12.58 -4.70
CA LYS A 2 4.05 -11.51 -5.18
C LYS A 2 4.26 -10.24 -4.36
N GLN A 3 4.42 -9.11 -5.04
CA GLN A 3 4.40 -7.78 -4.42
C GLN A 3 3.13 -7.06 -4.84
N PHE A 4 2.41 -6.51 -3.88
CA PHE A 4 1.24 -5.68 -4.12
C PHE A 4 1.66 -4.22 -4.04
N VAL A 5 1.38 -3.46 -5.10
CA VAL A 5 1.76 -2.06 -5.20
C VAL A 5 0.56 -1.19 -4.88
N PHE A 6 0.71 -0.32 -3.89
CA PHE A 6 -0.26 0.68 -3.47
C PHE A 6 0.32 2.07 -3.67
N LEU A 7 -0.52 3.02 -4.06
CA LEU A 7 -0.21 4.44 -4.04
C LEU A 7 -0.88 5.04 -2.82
N ILE A 8 -0.09 5.63 -1.92
CA ILE A 8 -0.59 6.39 -0.78
C ILE A 8 -0.41 7.87 -1.13
N ASP A 9 -1.52 8.58 -1.22
CA ASP A 9 -1.59 10.02 -1.39
C ASP A 9 -1.98 10.64 -0.04
N THR A 10 -1.12 11.48 0.50
CA THR A 10 -1.33 12.17 1.79
C THR A 10 -1.87 13.60 1.61
N GLY A 11 -2.12 14.04 0.38
CA GLY A 11 -2.50 15.41 0.02
C GLY A 11 -1.31 16.34 -0.23
N THR A 12 -0.16 16.08 0.39
CA THR A 12 1.10 16.79 0.10
C THR A 12 2.02 15.98 -0.81
N GLU A 13 1.94 14.66 -0.74
CA GLU A 13 2.76 13.75 -1.52
C GLU A 13 2.02 12.46 -1.89
N THR A 14 2.36 11.92 -3.05
CA THR A 14 1.93 10.58 -3.45
C THR A 14 3.15 9.66 -3.54
N ARG A 15 3.15 8.56 -2.80
CA ARG A 15 4.25 7.59 -2.74
C ARG A 15 3.79 6.19 -3.09
N GLU A 16 4.67 5.44 -3.76
CA GLU A 16 4.45 4.02 -4.05
C GLU A 16 4.92 3.16 -2.87
N HIS A 17 4.06 2.27 -2.42
CA HIS A 17 4.34 1.29 -1.38
C HIS A 17 4.18 -0.11 -1.95
N LYS A 18 5.27 -0.87 -1.92
CA LYS A 18 5.30 -2.26 -2.36
C LYS A 18 5.23 -3.17 -1.14
N ILE A 19 4.26 -4.08 -1.11
CA ILE A 19 4.03 -5.01 -0.01
C ILE A 19 4.20 -6.44 -0.50
N ASN A 20 5.18 -7.15 0.02
CA ASN A 20 5.34 -8.59 -0.21
C ASN A 20 4.28 -9.34 0.60
N ALA A 21 3.34 -10.00 -0.07
CA ALA A 21 2.24 -10.72 0.57
C ALA A 21 1.85 -11.96 -0.24
N ALA A 22 1.28 -12.95 0.44
CA ALA A 22 0.81 -14.18 -0.22
C ALA A 22 -0.44 -13.95 -1.10
N GLY A 23 -1.27 -12.97 -0.73
CA GLY A 23 -2.51 -12.62 -1.41
C GLY A 23 -3.01 -11.22 -1.07
N MET A 24 -4.05 -10.79 -1.78
CA MET A 24 -4.61 -9.43 -1.65
C MET A 24 -5.07 -9.13 -0.22
N THR A 25 -5.70 -10.08 0.46
CA THR A 25 -6.19 -9.89 1.83
C THR A 25 -5.06 -9.56 2.82
N ASP A 26 -3.92 -10.25 2.71
CA ASP A 26 -2.74 -9.99 3.54
C ASP A 26 -2.12 -8.63 3.17
N ALA A 27 -2.02 -8.31 1.88
CA ALA A 27 -1.55 -7.01 1.41
C ALA A 27 -2.40 -5.83 1.93
N VAL A 28 -3.73 -5.98 1.90
CA VAL A 28 -4.68 -4.98 2.40
C VAL A 28 -4.62 -4.86 3.93
N LYS A 29 -4.39 -5.96 4.65
CA LYS A 29 -4.20 -5.89 6.10
C LYS A 29 -2.96 -5.06 6.44
N ARG A 30 -1.84 -5.35 5.79
CA ARG A 30 -0.57 -4.63 6.00
C ARG A 30 -0.65 -3.14 5.65
N ILE A 31 -1.27 -2.77 4.52
CA ILE A 31 -1.41 -1.35 4.16
C ILE A 31 -2.32 -0.60 5.15
N LYS A 32 -3.34 -1.27 5.71
CA LYS A 32 -4.20 -0.69 6.75
C LYS A 32 -3.47 -0.53 8.08
N ASP A 33 -2.58 -1.45 8.42
CA ASP A 33 -1.75 -1.33 9.61
C ASP A 33 -0.74 -0.18 9.44
N MET A 34 -0.07 -0.08 8.29
CA MET A 34 0.79 1.06 7.95
C MET A 34 0.03 2.40 7.96
N LYS A 35 -1.22 2.41 7.49
CA LYS A 35 -2.09 3.60 7.57
C LYS A 35 -2.20 4.11 9.00
N LYS A 36 -2.39 3.25 10.01
CA LYS A 36 -2.50 3.68 11.41
C LYS A 36 -1.27 4.44 11.88
N ASP A 37 -0.09 4.05 11.40
CA ASP A 37 1.16 4.74 11.72
C ASP A 37 1.25 6.11 11.04
N PHE A 38 0.70 6.25 9.83
CA PHE A 38 0.59 7.53 9.13
C PHE A 38 -0.49 8.47 9.72
N MET A 39 -1.49 7.94 10.44
CA MET A 39 -2.59 8.74 11.02
C MET A 39 -2.22 9.51 12.30
N LYS A 40 -0.93 9.56 12.69
CA LYS A 40 -0.46 10.46 13.76
C LYS A 40 -0.38 11.94 13.34
N GLY A 41 -0.67 12.26 12.07
CA GLY A 41 -0.79 13.62 11.51
C GLY A 41 -2.08 13.81 10.73
N ASP A 42 -2.40 15.07 10.40
CA ASP A 42 -3.68 15.53 9.83
C ASP A 42 -4.19 14.65 8.69
N THR A 43 -5.41 14.11 8.86
CA THR A 43 -5.89 12.91 8.18
C THR A 43 -6.86 13.18 7.02
N SER A 44 -7.15 14.45 6.75
CA SER A 44 -8.24 14.86 5.86
C SER A 44 -8.03 14.46 4.39
N HIS A 45 -6.81 14.11 3.97
CA HIS A 45 -6.48 13.88 2.56
C HIS A 45 -5.90 12.50 2.23
N LEU A 46 -5.85 11.55 3.18
CA LEU A 46 -5.21 10.26 2.93
C LEU A 46 -6.03 9.34 2.01
N LYS A 47 -5.56 9.13 0.78
CA LYS A 47 -6.13 8.22 -0.21
C LYS A 47 -5.17 7.07 -0.51
N ILE A 48 -5.69 5.84 -0.50
CA ILE A 48 -4.92 4.64 -0.88
C ILE A 48 -5.52 4.09 -2.17
N LYS A 49 -4.71 3.94 -3.21
CA LYS A 49 -5.10 3.34 -4.49
C LYS A 49 -4.29 2.07 -4.70
N PHE A 50 -4.96 1.01 -5.14
CA PHE A 50 -4.27 -0.18 -5.60
C PHE A 50 -3.75 0.05 -7.04
N LYS A 51 -2.45 -0.15 -7.26
CA LYS A 51 -1.81 0.06 -8.56
C LYS A 51 -1.63 -1.24 -9.34
N GLY A 52 -1.30 -2.34 -8.67
CA GLY A 52 -1.10 -3.63 -9.35
C GLY A 52 -0.36 -4.67 -8.51
N VAL A 53 -0.07 -5.82 -9.14
CA VAL A 53 0.73 -6.91 -8.55
C VAL A 53 1.98 -7.14 -9.40
N ILE A 54 3.13 -7.24 -8.76
CA ILE A 54 4.40 -7.65 -9.36
C ILE A 54 4.62 -9.12 -8.99
N TYR A 55 4.82 -9.97 -10.00
CA TYR A 55 5.19 -11.37 -9.80
C TYR A 55 6.69 -11.48 -9.99
N GLU A 56 7.42 -11.60 -8.89
CA GLU A 56 8.84 -11.92 -8.94
C GLU A 56 9.00 -13.41 -9.28
N ASN A 57 9.75 -13.70 -10.34
CA ASN A 57 9.96 -15.03 -10.92
C ASN A 57 8.70 -15.67 -11.51
N ALA A 58 8.00 -14.94 -12.40
CA ALA A 58 7.00 -15.52 -13.29
C ALA A 58 7.71 -16.20 -14.47
N TYR A 59 8.11 -17.46 -14.29
CA TYR A 59 8.52 -18.36 -15.35
C TYR A 59 7.50 -19.48 -15.49
#